data_AF-A0A0C1QRI4-F1
#
_entry.id   AF-A0A0C1QRI4-F1
#
_cell.length_a   1.000
_cell.length_b   1.000
_cell.length_c   1.000
_cell.angle_alpha   90.00
_cell.angle_beta   90.00
_cell.angle_gamma   90.00
#
_symmetry.space_group_name_H-M   'P 1'
#
loop_
_entity.id
_entity.type
_entity.pdbx_description
1 polymer ?
#
loop_
_entity_poly.entity_id
_entity_poly.type
_entity_poly.pdbx_seq_one_letter_code
_entity_poly.pdbx_strand_id
1 'polypeptide(L)'
;MSEQSLEERHKLYCELIEKLLRCPNGQEPEILEAHLELIDPGLIQTMLQVATGFAHQGNQDGAKFLIHVTKELSKQLGLYPEIPNTKEVGKE
;
A
#
# COMPACT_ATOMS: atom_id res chain seq x y z
N MET A 1 7.70 25.58 11.07
CA MET A 1 8.38 24.84 9.97
C MET A 1 8.20 23.32 10.11
N SER A 2 7.15 22.82 10.78
CA SER A 2 7.05 21.37 11.09
C SER A 2 5.80 20.68 10.52
N GLU A 3 4.90 21.39 9.85
CA GLU A 3 3.69 20.80 9.25
C GLU A 3 3.86 20.41 7.77
N GLN A 4 4.83 21.01 7.04
CA GLN A 4 4.99 20.76 5.61
C GLN A 4 5.40 19.31 5.27
N SER A 5 6.12 18.59 6.13
CA SER A 5 6.59 17.24 5.82
C SER A 5 5.46 16.20 5.74
N LEU A 6 4.31 16.42 6.37
CA LEU A 6 3.16 15.51 6.31
C LEU A 6 2.37 15.68 5.00
N GLU A 7 2.16 16.93 4.58
CA GLU A 7 1.49 17.25 3.31
C GLU A 7 2.31 16.74 2.12
N GLU A 8 3.63 16.92 2.15
CA GLU A 8 4.50 16.40 1.10
C GLU A 8 4.48 14.86 1.07
N ARG A 9 4.45 14.18 2.23
CA ARG A 9 4.25 12.72 2.28
C ARG A 9 2.93 12.28 1.67
N HIS A 10 1.84 12.99 1.97
CA HIS A 10 0.52 12.68 1.40
C HIS A 10 0.50 12.86 -0.12
N LYS A 11 1.10 13.94 -0.64
CA LYS A 11 1.25 14.14 -2.08
C LYS A 11 2.05 13.02 -2.72
N LEU A 12 3.17 12.66 -2.11
CA LEU A 12 4.03 11.58 -2.58
C LEU A 12 3.29 10.23 -2.60
N TYR A 13 2.43 9.95 -1.61
CA TYR A 13 1.56 8.76 -1.63
C TYR A 13 0.57 8.79 -2.79
N CYS A 14 -0.13 9.92 -2.99
CA CYS A 14 -1.04 10.07 -4.12
C CYS A 14 -0.31 9.93 -5.46
N GLU A 15 0.84 10.58 -5.63
CA GLU A 15 1.67 10.49 -6.84
C GLU A 15 2.15 9.07 -7.09
N LEU A 16 2.58 8.35 -6.05
CA LEU A 16 3.00 6.96 -6.15
C LEU A 16 1.83 6.07 -6.61
N ILE A 17 0.65 6.24 -6.02
CA ILE A 17 -0.56 5.50 -6.40
C ILE A 17 -0.97 5.81 -7.84
N GLU A 18 -0.95 7.08 -8.24
CA GLU A 18 -1.24 7.49 -9.61
C GLU A 18 -0.21 6.93 -10.61
N LYS A 19 1.08 6.95 -10.28
CA LYS A 19 2.14 6.36 -11.10
C LYS A 19 1.89 4.86 -11.30
N LEU A 20 1.58 4.14 -10.22
CA LEU A 20 1.26 2.72 -10.29
C LEU A 20 0.05 2.46 -11.20
N LEU A 21 -1.02 3.25 -11.07
CA LEU A 21 -2.23 3.12 -11.89
C LEU A 21 -2.01 3.50 -13.37
N ARG A 22 -1.10 4.43 -13.66
CA ARG A 22 -0.80 4.89 -15.02
C ARG A 22 0.26 4.06 -15.72
N CYS A 23 1.07 3.32 -14.97
CA CYS A 23 2.13 2.50 -15.55
C CYS A 23 1.55 1.26 -16.24
N PRO A 24 2.09 0.88 -17.42
CA PRO A 24 1.76 -0.37 -18.05
C PRO A 24 2.24 -1.53 -17.15
N ASN A 25 1.46 -2.61 -17.15
CA ASN A 25 1.63 -3.76 -16.27
C ASN A 25 3.09 -4.27 -16.30
N GLY A 26 3.74 -4.27 -15.13
CA GLY A 26 5.12 -4.75 -14.96
C GLY A 26 6.14 -3.72 -14.46
N GLN A 27 5.79 -2.43 -14.39
CA GLN A 27 6.65 -1.40 -13.79
C GLN A 27 6.28 -1.05 -12.34
N GLU A 28 5.21 -1.65 -11.80
CA GLU A 28 4.86 -1.47 -10.39
C GLU A 28 6.00 -1.73 -9.40
N PRO A 29 6.73 -2.88 -9.48
CA PRO A 29 7.78 -3.17 -8.50
C PRO A 29 8.92 -2.17 -8.58
N GLU A 30 9.34 -1.76 -9.78
CA GLU A 30 10.44 -0.78 -9.97
C GLU A 30 10.11 0.57 -9.30
N ILE A 31 8.87 1.03 -9.43
CA ILE A 31 8.41 2.28 -8.81
C ILE A 31 8.35 2.13 -7.30
N LEU A 32 7.85 1.00 -6.79
CA LEU A 32 7.81 0.72 -5.35
C LEU A 32 9.21 0.64 -4.75
N GLU A 33 10.14 -0.04 -5.43
CA GLU A 33 11.56 -0.13 -5.03
C GLU A 33 12.25 1.24 -5.03
N ALA A 34 11.93 2.11 -5.99
CA ALA A 34 12.43 3.48 -6.02
C ALA A 34 11.86 4.36 -4.90
N HIS A 35 10.73 3.97 -4.32
CA HIS A 35 9.98 4.74 -3.34
C HIS A 35 9.79 3.99 -2.00
N LEU A 36 10.74 3.11 -1.63
CA LEU A 36 10.70 2.34 -0.37
C LEU A 36 10.52 3.22 0.89
N GLU A 37 11.04 4.45 0.88
CA GLU A 37 10.87 5.40 1.98
C GLU A 37 9.42 5.85 2.20
N LEU A 38 8.57 5.70 1.17
CA LEU A 38 7.14 6.01 1.19
C LEU A 38 6.29 4.78 1.51
N ILE A 39 6.86 3.59 1.45
CA ILE A 39 6.15 2.35 1.76
C ILE A 39 5.99 2.28 3.28
N ASP A 40 4.81 2.67 3.75
CA ASP A 40 4.40 2.70 5.15
C ASP A 40 2.94 2.21 5.25
N PRO A 41 2.47 1.74 6.42
CA PRO A 41 1.05 1.46 6.65
C PRO A 41 0.09 2.56 6.16
N GLY A 42 0.47 3.84 6.22
CA GLY A 42 -0.33 4.95 5.68
C GLY A 42 -0.55 4.89 4.16
N LEU A 43 0.45 4.46 3.40
CA LEU A 43 0.34 4.27 1.95
C LEU A 43 -0.64 3.14 1.63
N ILE A 44 -0.52 2.01 2.33
CA ILE A 44 -1.41 0.84 2.24
C ILE A 44 -2.87 1.24 2.48
N GLN A 45 -3.13 2.01 3.55
CA GLN A 45 -4.47 2.48 3.87
C GLN A 45 -5.03 3.40 2.78
N THR A 46 -4.19 4.26 2.19
CA THR A 46 -4.58 5.16 1.11
C THR A 46 -4.92 4.37 -0.17
N MET A 47 -4.08 3.39 -0.54
CA MET A 47 -4.34 2.49 -1.66
C MET A 47 -5.66 1.74 -1.53
N LEU A 48 -6.00 1.26 -0.34
CA LEU A 48 -7.24 0.53 -0.10
C LEU A 48 -8.49 1.41 -0.25
N GLN A 49 -8.40 2.67 0.20
CA GLN A 49 -9.47 3.66 0.00
C GLN A 49 -9.67 3.95 -1.48
N VAL A 50 -8.58 4.16 -2.23
CA VAL A 50 -8.64 4.36 -3.69
C VAL A 50 -9.21 3.12 -4.38
N ALA A 51 -8.79 1.91 -3.99
CA ALA A 51 -9.29 0.66 -4.54
C ALA A 51 -10.81 0.51 -4.37
N THR A 52 -11.32 0.91 -3.20
CA THR A 52 -12.76 0.90 -2.90
C THR A 52 -13.51 1.91 -3.79
N GLY A 53 -12.95 3.10 -3.98
CA GLY A 53 -13.48 4.09 -4.93
C GLY A 53 -13.52 3.57 -6.36
N PHE A 54 -12.45 2.90 -6.80
CA PHE A 54 -12.36 2.28 -8.12
C PHE A 54 -13.43 1.19 -8.32
N ALA A 55 -13.64 0.34 -7.31
CA ALA A 55 -14.68 -0.69 -7.34
C ALA A 55 -16.08 -0.07 -7.52
N HIS A 56 -16.38 1.02 -6.82
CA HIS A 56 -17.64 1.77 -6.97
C HIS A 56 -17.79 2.44 -8.34
N GLN A 57 -16.69 2.89 -8.93
CA GLN A 57 -16.69 3.52 -10.26
C GLN A 57 -16.79 2.50 -11.42
N GLY A 58 -16.86 1.21 -11.11
CA GLY A 58 -16.88 0.12 -12.09
C GLY A 58 -15.49 -0.31 -12.59
N ASN A 59 -14.41 0.27 -12.06
CA ASN A 59 -13.04 -0.09 -12.41
C ASN A 59 -12.53 -1.22 -11.49
N GLN A 60 -13.06 -2.42 -11.73
CA GLN A 60 -12.69 -3.62 -10.97
C GLN A 60 -11.22 -4.01 -11.15
N ASP A 61 -10.65 -3.77 -12.33
CA ASP A 61 -9.25 -4.07 -12.64
C ASP A 61 -8.31 -3.21 -11.81
N GLY A 62 -8.54 -1.90 -11.75
CA GLY A 62 -7.76 -0.99 -10.89
C GLY A 62 -7.93 -1.29 -9.40
N ALA A 63 -9.14 -1.68 -8.97
CA ALA A 63 -9.36 -2.10 -7.58
C ALA A 63 -8.57 -3.37 -7.21
N LYS A 64 -8.60 -4.41 -8.07
CA LYS A 64 -7.85 -5.65 -7.87
C LYS A 64 -6.35 -5.41 -7.87
N PHE A 65 -5.87 -4.57 -8.79
CA PHE A 65 -4.49 -4.15 -8.88
C PHE A 65 -4.02 -3.52 -7.57
N LEU A 66 -4.74 -2.51 -7.07
CA LEU A 66 -4.38 -1.83 -5.82
C LEU A 66 -4.38 -2.79 -4.64
N ILE A 67 -5.37 -3.69 -4.53
CA ILE A 67 -5.38 -4.71 -3.47
C ILE A 67 -4.18 -5.66 -3.58
N HIS A 68 -3.78 -6.04 -4.79
CA HIS A 68 -2.61 -6.89 -5.01
C HIS A 68 -1.33 -6.21 -4.53
N VAL A 69 -1.11 -4.96 -4.95
CA VAL A 69 0.03 -4.14 -4.52
C VAL A 69 0.01 -3.95 -2.99
N THR A 70 -1.13 -3.56 -2.43
CA THR A 70 -1.31 -3.36 -0.99
C THR A 70 -0.92 -4.61 -0.19
N LYS A 71 -1.29 -5.80 -0.68
CA LYS A 71 -0.97 -7.08 -0.05
C LYS A 71 0.53 -7.39 -0.12
N GLU A 72 1.18 -7.07 -1.23
CA GLU A 72 2.63 -7.25 -1.37
C GLU A 72 3.40 -6.30 -0.45
N LEU A 73 3.00 -5.02 -0.38
CA LEU A 73 3.57 -4.04 0.53
C LEU A 73 3.38 -4.44 2.00
N SER A 74 2.20 -4.96 2.35
CA SER A 74 1.93 -5.44 3.72
C SER A 74 2.87 -6.57 4.14
N LYS A 75 3.27 -7.44 3.21
CA LYS A 75 4.27 -8.49 3.46
C LYS A 75 5.67 -7.89 3.62
N GLN A 76 6.06 -6.97 2.74
CA GLN A 76 7.37 -6.32 2.81
C GLN A 76 7.57 -5.53 4.11
N LEU A 77 6.51 -4.86 4.58
CA LEU A 77 6.52 -4.12 5.84
C LEU A 77 6.44 -5.01 7.08
N GLY A 78 6.22 -6.33 6.93
CA GLY A 78 5.98 -7.22 8.07
C GLY A 78 4.72 -6.85 8.87
N LEU A 79 3.80 -6.08 8.27
CA LEU A 79 2.51 -5.71 8.87
C LEU A 79 1.50 -6.85 8.81
N TYR A 80 1.79 -7.87 8.00
CA TYR A 80 1.15 -9.15 8.26
C TYR A 80 1.73 -9.65 9.58
N PRO A 81 0.95 -9.79 10.66
CA PRO A 81 1.31 -10.78 11.64
C PRO A 81 1.32 -12.08 10.85
N GLU A 82 2.51 -12.53 10.45
CA GLU A 82 2.80 -13.92 10.66
C GLU A 82 2.36 -14.13 12.10
N ILE A 83 1.16 -14.68 12.32
CA ILE A 83 0.93 -15.39 13.54
C ILE A 83 2.04 -16.42 13.47
N PRO A 84 3.16 -16.28 14.22
CA PRO A 84 4.02 -17.43 14.33
C PRO A 84 3.07 -18.49 14.84
N ASN A 85 2.97 -19.59 14.12
CA ASN A 85 2.43 -20.83 14.64
C ASN A 85 3.35 -21.30 15.79
N THR A 86 3.42 -20.51 16.85
CA THR A 86 3.85 -20.84 18.20
C THR A 86 2.53 -20.90 18.96
N LYS A 87 1.95 -22.08 19.18
CA LYS A 87 2.30 -22.93 20.32
C LYS A 87 2.77 -22.07 21.52
N GLU A 88 1.93 -22.05 22.55
CA GLU A 88 2.24 -21.83 23.98
C GLU A 88 2.28 -20.38 24.52
N VAL A 89 1.33 -20.02 25.40
CA VAL A 89 1.52 -20.13 26.87
C VAL A 89 0.29 -19.61 27.66
N GLY A 90 -0.12 -20.37 28.68
CA GLY A 90 -0.79 -19.85 29.88
C GLY A 90 -2.32 -19.75 29.89
N LYS A 91 -3.01 -20.85 30.21
CA LYS A 91 -4.21 -20.74 31.06
C LYS A 91 -3.81 -21.09 32.48
N GLU A 92 -3.98 -20.10 33.33
CA GLU A 92 -3.89 -20.11 34.80
C GLU A 92 -4.83 -21.15 35.43
#